data_AF-A0A915AU61-F1
#
_entry.id   AF-A0A915AU61-F1
#
_cell.length_a   1.000
_cell.length_b   1.000
_cell.length_c   1.000
_cell.angle_alpha   90.00
_cell.angle_beta   90.00
_cell.angle_gamma   90.00
#
_symmetry.space_group_name_H-M   'P 1'
#
loop_
_entity.id
_entity.type
_entity.pdbx_description
1 polymer ?
#
loop_
_entity_poly.entity_id
_entity_poly.type
_entity_poly.pdbx_seq_one_letter_code
_entity_poly.pdbx_strand_id
1 'polypeptide(L)'
;MASKSIGYTRLDEVPTMAENSGLRSKLASKLSLWKGDITRLQVAAIVNAANSSLLGGGGVDGAIHRAAGRGLYEECRKLHGCKTGEAKITHAHNIQHVERIIHTVGPQIHGLLQQKHEEQLQSCYREALNLAASNNLRSIVS
;
A
#
# COMPACT_ATOMS: atom_id res chain seq x y z
N MET A 1 8.21 -21.97 -25.69
CA MET A 1 7.98 -22.30 -24.27
C MET A 1 7.04 -21.25 -23.71
N ALA A 2 5.80 -21.61 -23.37
CA ALA A 2 4.85 -20.67 -22.82
C ALA A 2 5.35 -20.24 -21.43
N SER A 3 5.73 -18.97 -21.29
CA SER A 3 5.98 -18.36 -19.99
C SER A 3 4.75 -18.62 -19.11
N LYS A 4 4.91 -19.38 -18.03
CA LYS A 4 3.87 -19.47 -17.01
C LYS A 4 3.58 -18.03 -16.61
N SER A 5 2.36 -17.55 -16.87
CA SER A 5 1.95 -16.21 -16.42
C SER A 5 2.20 -16.18 -14.92
N ILE A 6 3.23 -15.46 -14.53
CA ILE A 6 3.57 -15.26 -13.14
C ILE A 6 2.30 -14.69 -12.50
N GLY A 7 1.86 -15.22 -11.36
CA GLY A 7 0.57 -14.86 -10.76
C GLY A 7 0.44 -13.39 -10.32
N TYR A 8 1.44 -12.57 -10.60
CA TYR A 8 1.62 -11.17 -10.27
C TYR A 8 2.12 -10.36 -11.49
N THR A 9 1.82 -9.06 -11.52
CA THR A 9 2.32 -8.05 -12.47
C THR A 9 3.67 -7.53 -12.00
N ARG A 10 4.66 -7.43 -12.90
CA ARG A 10 5.96 -6.86 -12.56
C ARG A 10 5.95 -5.34 -12.67
N LEU A 11 6.79 -4.65 -11.89
CA LEU A 11 6.85 -3.18 -11.93
C LEU A 11 7.28 -2.63 -13.29
N ASP A 12 8.14 -3.35 -14.03
CA ASP A 12 8.59 -2.97 -15.38
C ASP A 12 7.50 -3.11 -16.45
N GLU A 13 6.37 -3.78 -16.13
CA GLU A 13 5.20 -3.89 -17.00
C GLU A 13 4.20 -2.73 -16.76
N VAL A 14 4.40 -1.90 -15.74
CA VAL A 14 3.51 -0.80 -15.40
C VAL A 14 4.06 0.52 -15.94
N PRO A 15 3.45 1.10 -16.99
CA PRO A 15 3.95 2.34 -17.58
C PRO A 15 3.82 3.51 -16.62
N THR A 16 4.87 4.33 -16.61
CA THR A 16 4.92 5.61 -15.91
C THR A 16 4.00 6.63 -16.57
N MET A 17 3.66 7.69 -15.83
CA MET A 17 2.91 8.82 -16.36
C MET A 17 3.65 9.47 -17.54
N ALA A 18 4.99 9.51 -17.52
CA ALA A 18 5.79 10.03 -18.63
C ALA A 18 5.60 9.21 -19.92
N GLU A 19 5.57 7.88 -19.81
CA GLU A 19 5.35 6.98 -20.95
C GLU A 19 3.92 7.07 -21.48
N ASN A 20 2.92 7.23 -20.61
CA ASN A 20 1.51 7.31 -21.01
C ASN A 20 1.08 8.67 -21.60
N SER A 21 1.68 9.78 -21.13
CA SER A 21 1.21 11.13 -21.46
C SER A 21 2.19 11.97 -22.27
N GLY A 22 3.43 11.50 -22.47
CA GLY A 22 4.50 12.29 -23.08
C GLY A 22 5.03 13.44 -22.20
N LEU A 23 4.56 13.56 -20.95
CA LEU A 23 5.04 14.57 -20.00
C LEU A 23 6.53 14.36 -19.68
N ARG A 24 7.36 15.35 -20.00
CA ARG A 24 8.79 15.35 -19.70
C ARG A 24 9.07 15.98 -18.34
N SER A 25 8.72 15.28 -17.26
CA SER A 25 9.09 15.67 -15.90
C SER A 25 9.68 14.50 -15.10
N LYS A 26 10.64 14.81 -14.23
CA LYS A 26 11.29 13.83 -13.34
C LYS A 26 10.30 13.15 -12.38
N LEU A 27 9.18 13.80 -12.08
CA LEU A 27 8.12 13.22 -11.26
C LEU A 27 7.24 12.27 -12.10
N ALA A 28 6.91 12.63 -13.34
CA ALA A 28 6.11 11.79 -14.22
C ALA A 28 6.80 10.46 -14.54
N SER A 29 8.15 10.42 -14.56
CA SER A 29 8.92 9.18 -14.73
C SER A 29 9.03 8.33 -13.45
N LYS A 30 8.37 8.73 -12.36
CA LYS A 30 8.36 8.03 -11.06
C LYS A 30 6.96 7.70 -10.54
N LEU A 31 5.92 8.13 -11.27
CA LEU A 31 4.53 7.88 -10.93
C LEU A 31 3.94 6.99 -12.00
N SER A 32 3.06 6.08 -11.60
CA SER A 32 2.26 5.26 -12.49
C SER A 32 0.82 5.25 -11.98
N LEU A 33 -0.14 5.19 -12.90
CA LEU A 33 -1.52 4.86 -12.58
C LEU A 33 -1.76 3.43 -13.01
N TRP A 34 -2.14 2.56 -12.07
CA TRP A 34 -2.34 1.15 -12.32
C TRP A 34 -3.66 0.68 -11.74
N LYS A 35 -4.36 -0.19 -12.49
CA LYS A 35 -5.64 -0.77 -12.09
C LYS A 35 -5.49 -2.28 -12.00
N GLY A 36 -5.61 -2.81 -10.79
CA GLY A 36 -5.53 -4.25 -10.54
C GLY A 36 -5.68 -4.59 -9.07
N ASP A 37 -5.43 -5.85 -8.74
CA ASP A 37 -5.38 -6.36 -7.36
C ASP A 37 -4.01 -6.04 -6.76
N ILE A 38 -3.95 -5.11 -5.81
CA ILE A 38 -2.71 -4.64 -5.18
C ILE A 38 -1.85 -5.78 -4.60
N THR A 39 -2.45 -6.91 -4.23
CA THR A 39 -1.73 -8.09 -3.71
C THR A 39 -0.92 -8.82 -4.80
N ARG A 40 -1.17 -8.50 -6.07
CA ARG A 40 -0.54 -9.08 -7.25
C ARG A 40 0.43 -8.13 -7.94
N LEU A 41 0.80 -6.98 -7.36
CA LEU A 41 1.82 -6.11 -7.93
C LEU A 41 3.17 -6.38 -7.26
N GLN A 42 4.22 -6.64 -8.04
CA GLN A 42 5.58 -6.78 -7.53
C GLN A 42 6.19 -5.40 -7.26
N VAL A 43 6.25 -5.01 -5.99
CA VAL A 43 6.78 -3.72 -5.50
C VAL A 43 7.36 -3.89 -4.11
N ALA A 44 8.21 -2.96 -3.66
CA ALA A 44 8.83 -3.05 -2.34
C ALA A 44 7.79 -2.90 -1.21
N ALA A 45 6.82 -2.00 -1.36
CA ALA A 45 5.73 -1.84 -0.39
C ALA A 45 4.34 -1.74 -1.05
N ILE A 46 3.36 -2.38 -0.41
CA ILE A 46 1.94 -2.08 -0.64
C ILE A 46 1.37 -1.35 0.57
N VAL A 47 0.53 -0.34 0.34
CA VAL A 47 -0.19 0.35 1.41
C VAL A 47 -1.54 -0.33 1.64
N ASN A 48 -1.83 -0.66 2.89
CA ASN A 48 -3.11 -1.20 3.32
C ASN A 48 -3.98 -0.06 3.91
N ALA A 49 -5.17 0.14 3.36
CA ALA A 49 -6.22 0.96 3.97
C ALA A 49 -6.88 0.19 5.12
N ALA A 50 -6.22 0.23 6.28
CA ALA A 50 -6.57 -0.55 7.46
C ALA A 50 -7.60 0.18 8.35
N ASN A 51 -8.14 -0.56 9.32
CA ASN A 51 -8.86 0.00 10.45
C ASN A 51 -7.95 0.09 11.69
N SER A 52 -8.40 0.80 12.73
CA SER A 52 -7.58 1.09 13.92
C SER A 52 -7.09 -0.13 14.70
N SER A 53 -7.70 -1.30 14.53
CA SER A 53 -7.22 -2.53 15.16
C SER A 53 -5.98 -3.13 14.47
N LEU A 54 -5.79 -2.86 13.18
CA LEU A 54 -4.86 -3.54 12.27
C LEU A 54 -5.10 -5.05 12.10
N LEU A 55 -6.23 -5.58 12.57
CA LEU A 55 -6.50 -7.02 12.61
C LEU A 55 -7.28 -7.53 11.39
N GLY A 56 -7.18 -6.81 10.27
CA GLY A 56 -7.92 -7.09 9.05
C GLY A 56 -9.37 -6.61 9.08
N GLY A 57 -10.10 -6.93 8.01
CA GLY A 57 -11.48 -6.51 7.80
C GLY A 57 -12.00 -6.94 6.42
N GLY A 58 -12.83 -6.09 5.81
CA GLY A 58 -13.31 -6.25 4.43
C GLY A 58 -12.41 -5.54 3.42
N GLY A 59 -12.89 -5.41 2.17
CA GLY A 59 -12.23 -4.61 1.14
C GLY A 59 -10.78 -5.02 0.85
N VAL A 60 -9.92 -4.02 0.60
CA VAL A 60 -8.49 -4.22 0.32
C VAL A 60 -7.74 -4.79 1.53
N ASP A 61 -8.11 -4.40 2.75
CA ASP A 61 -7.53 -4.89 4.00
C ASP A 61 -7.71 -6.41 4.13
N GLY A 62 -8.95 -6.88 3.92
CA GLY A 62 -9.25 -8.31 3.89
C GLY A 62 -8.51 -9.05 2.75
N ALA A 63 -8.36 -8.42 1.58
CA ALA A 63 -7.62 -9.03 0.47
C ALA A 63 -6.13 -9.21 0.81
N ILE A 64 -5.50 -8.18 1.38
CA ILE A 64 -4.11 -8.21 1.84
C ILE A 64 -3.92 -9.26 2.94
N HIS A 65 -4.79 -9.30 3.96
CA HIS A 65 -4.70 -10.31 5.02
C HIS A 65 -4.88 -11.75 4.51
N ARG A 66 -5.79 -11.98 3.54
CA ARG A 66 -5.93 -13.30 2.92
C ARG A 66 -4.70 -13.69 2.12
N ALA A 67 -4.11 -12.75 1.37
CA ALA A 67 -2.94 -13.01 0.55
C ALA A 67 -1.66 -13.21 1.38
N ALA A 68 -1.45 -12.39 2.41
CA ALA A 68 -0.30 -12.46 3.31
C ALA A 68 -0.41 -13.61 4.33
N GLY A 69 -1.62 -14.09 4.60
CA GLY A 69 -1.87 -15.21 5.50
C GLY A 69 -1.77 -14.84 6.98
N ARG A 70 -1.88 -15.88 7.83
CA ARG A 70 -1.98 -15.73 9.30
C ARG A 70 -0.77 -15.02 9.94
N GLY A 71 0.41 -15.13 9.34
CA GLY A 71 1.61 -14.44 9.82
C GLY A 71 1.40 -12.92 9.97
N LEU A 72 0.70 -12.30 9.01
CA LEU A 72 0.41 -10.86 9.05
C LEU A 72 -0.45 -10.49 10.25
N TYR A 73 -1.48 -11.29 10.52
CA TYR A 73 -2.34 -11.07 11.68
C TYR A 73 -1.55 -11.14 12.99
N GLU A 74 -0.64 -12.10 13.11
CA GLU A 74 0.19 -12.28 14.31
C GLU A 74 1.21 -11.15 14.51
N GLU A 75 1.77 -10.60 13.43
CA GLU A 75 2.61 -9.40 13.49
C GLU A 75 1.78 -8.16 13.86
N CYS A 76 0.65 -7.94 13.20
CA CYS A 76 -0.25 -6.81 13.49
C CYS A 76 -0.73 -6.79 14.95
N ARG A 77 -0.99 -7.94 15.57
CA ARG A 77 -1.38 -8.01 16.99
C ARG A 77 -0.33 -7.42 17.93
N LYS A 78 0.96 -7.51 17.59
CA LYS A 78 2.07 -6.97 18.38
C LYS A 78 2.22 -5.45 18.20
N LEU A 79 1.57 -4.87 17.20
CA LEU A 79 1.61 -3.44 16.94
C LEU A 79 0.62 -2.63 17.80
N HIS A 80 -0.35 -3.27 18.47
CA HIS A 80 -1.34 -2.61 19.33
C HIS A 80 -2.16 -1.52 18.62
N GLY A 81 -2.63 -1.81 17.40
CA GLY A 81 -3.49 -0.91 16.62
C GLY A 81 -2.75 0.26 15.96
N CYS A 82 -3.48 1.20 15.36
CA CYS A 82 -2.95 2.40 14.72
C CYS A 82 -3.99 3.53 14.76
N LYS A 83 -3.55 4.77 15.00
CA LYS A 83 -4.47 5.91 15.03
C LYS A 83 -4.74 6.43 13.61
N THR A 84 -5.87 7.10 13.44
CA THR A 84 -6.19 7.78 12.18
C THR A 84 -5.11 8.77 11.78
N GLY A 85 -4.66 8.71 10.52
CA GLY A 85 -3.58 9.54 9.99
C GLY A 85 -2.17 9.03 10.27
N GLU A 86 -2.01 7.99 11.09
CA GLU A 86 -0.73 7.34 11.33
C GLU A 86 -0.54 6.11 10.42
N ALA A 87 0.68 5.58 10.38
CA ALA A 87 0.99 4.33 9.68
C ALA A 87 1.94 3.43 10.49
N LYS A 88 1.88 2.12 10.23
CA LYS A 88 2.80 1.10 10.77
C LYS A 88 3.23 0.14 9.68
N ILE A 89 4.40 -0.48 9.84
CA ILE A 89 4.99 -1.36 8.83
C ILE A 89 5.14 -2.79 9.35
N THR A 90 4.90 -3.77 8.49
CA THR A 90 5.04 -5.21 8.75
C THR A 90 5.75 -5.91 7.58
N HIS A 91 6.07 -7.19 7.73
CA HIS A 91 6.46 -8.03 6.60
C HIS A 91 5.25 -8.42 5.74
N ALA A 92 5.48 -8.73 4.46
CA ALA A 92 4.41 -9.15 3.56
C ALA A 92 4.03 -10.65 3.67
N HIS A 93 4.76 -11.41 4.49
CA HIS A 93 4.55 -12.83 4.78
C HIS A 93 4.40 -13.70 3.52
N ASN A 94 3.21 -14.22 3.23
CA ASN A 94 3.00 -15.12 2.10
C ASN A 94 3.08 -14.42 0.73
N ILE A 95 3.00 -13.08 0.68
CA ILE A 95 3.18 -12.33 -0.57
C ILE A 95 4.68 -12.19 -0.88
N GLN A 96 5.24 -13.18 -1.58
CA GLN A 96 6.70 -13.28 -1.80
C GLN A 96 7.29 -12.18 -2.71
N HIS A 97 6.47 -11.56 -3.54
CA HIS A 97 6.87 -10.50 -4.47
C HIS A 97 6.69 -9.07 -3.89
N VAL A 98 6.41 -8.97 -2.59
CA VAL A 98 6.34 -7.71 -1.84
C VAL A 98 7.22 -7.84 -0.59
N GLU A 99 7.98 -6.80 -0.26
CA GLU A 99 8.87 -6.86 0.91
C GLU A 99 8.11 -6.49 2.20
N ARG A 100 7.30 -5.42 2.14
CA ARG A 100 6.64 -4.82 3.30
C ARG A 100 5.18 -4.47 3.01
N ILE A 101 4.38 -4.49 4.07
CA ILE A 101 3.03 -3.90 4.06
C ILE A 101 3.05 -2.69 4.98
N ILE A 102 2.59 -1.55 4.47
CA ILE A 102 2.44 -0.33 5.26
C ILE A 102 0.95 -0.14 5.54
N HIS A 103 0.55 -0.29 6.79
CA HIS A 103 -0.83 -0.14 7.23
C HIS A 103 -1.05 1.30 7.66
N THR A 104 -2.04 1.97 7.07
CA THR A 104 -2.45 3.31 7.50
C THR A 104 -3.96 3.37 7.71
N VAL A 105 -4.40 4.22 8.64
CA VAL A 105 -5.81 4.33 9.02
C VAL A 105 -6.37 5.65 8.52
N GLY A 106 -7.20 5.58 7.49
CA GLY A 106 -7.88 6.75 6.93
C GLY A 106 -8.94 7.35 7.87
N PRO A 107 -9.36 8.61 7.63
CA PRO A 107 -10.45 9.23 8.37
C PRO A 107 -11.79 8.55 8.09
N GLN A 108 -12.60 8.34 9.14
CA GLN A 108 -14.00 7.94 9.00
C GLN A 108 -14.86 9.20 8.98
N ILE A 109 -15.59 9.41 7.87
CA ILE A 109 -16.41 10.61 7.68
C ILE A 109 -17.87 10.25 7.93
N HIS A 110 -18.41 10.75 9.03
CA HIS A 110 -19.84 10.71 9.33
C HIS A 110 -20.41 12.11 9.17
N GLY A 111 -21.24 12.33 8.15
CA GLY A 111 -21.78 13.64 7.80
C GLY A 111 -20.87 14.42 6.84
N LEU A 112 -20.63 15.70 7.14
CA LEU A 112 -19.88 16.59 6.25
C LEU A 112 -18.37 16.37 6.35
N LEU A 113 -17.69 16.52 5.20
CA LEU A 113 -16.23 16.61 5.14
C LEU A 113 -15.76 17.83 5.95
N GLN A 114 -14.70 17.66 6.72
CA GLN A 114 -14.09 18.69 7.56
C GLN A 114 -12.60 18.74 7.25
N GLN A 115 -11.98 19.89 7.49
CA GLN A 115 -10.54 20.10 7.29
C GLN A 115 -9.69 19.01 7.98
N LYS A 116 -10.08 18.59 9.20
CA LYS A 116 -9.38 17.51 9.92
C LYS A 116 -9.32 16.19 9.13
N HIS A 117 -10.33 15.88 8.32
CA HIS A 117 -10.36 14.66 7.50
C HIS A 117 -9.35 14.77 6.35
N GLU A 118 -9.23 15.96 5.74
CA GLU A 118 -8.23 16.22 4.70
C GLU A 118 -6.81 16.12 5.27
N GLU A 119 -6.57 16.72 6.44
CA GLU A 119 -5.29 16.65 7.16
C GLU A 119 -4.93 15.21 7.52
N GLN A 120 -5.90 14.43 8.02
CA GLN A 120 -5.71 13.01 8.34
C GLN A 120 -5.41 12.17 7.10
N LEU A 121 -6.13 12.40 5.99
CA LEU A 121 -5.87 11.70 4.74
C LEU A 121 -4.49 12.05 4.19
N GLN A 122 -4.12 13.33 4.19
CA GLN A 122 -2.77 13.78 3.81
C GLN A 122 -1.70 13.13 4.68
N SER A 123 -1.96 13.01 5.99
CA SER A 123 -1.05 12.34 6.93
C SER A 123 -0.86 10.86 6.58
N CYS A 124 -1.92 10.14 6.20
CA CYS A 124 -1.81 8.73 5.80
C CYS A 124 -0.76 8.52 4.68
N TYR A 125 -0.84 9.33 3.62
CA TYR A 125 0.12 9.27 2.51
C TYR A 125 1.53 9.68 2.95
N ARG A 126 1.64 10.74 3.75
CA ARG A 126 2.93 11.24 4.23
C ARG A 126 3.65 10.21 5.10
N GLU A 127 2.96 9.63 6.06
CA GLU A 127 3.50 8.61 6.96
C GLU A 127 3.86 7.33 6.19
N ALA A 128 3.05 6.93 5.20
CA ALA A 128 3.40 5.79 4.37
C ALA A 128 4.67 6.03 3.53
N LEU A 129 4.80 7.21 2.92
CA LEU A 129 6.01 7.59 2.18
C LEU A 129 7.23 7.70 3.10
N ASN A 130 7.07 8.22 4.31
CA ASN A 130 8.13 8.31 5.33
C ASN A 130 8.61 6.92 5.77
N LEU A 131 7.69 5.99 6.02
CA LEU A 131 8.04 4.60 6.35
C LEU A 131 8.75 3.91 5.20
N ALA A 132 8.29 4.08 3.96
CA ALA A 132 8.96 3.53 2.79
C ALA A 132 10.40 4.08 2.65
N ALA A 133 10.56 5.40 2.77
CA ALA A 133 11.86 6.05 2.66
C ALA A 133 12.82 5.61 3.78
N SER A 134 12.38 5.60 5.04
CA SER A 134 13.19 5.19 6.19
C SER A 134 13.58 3.70 6.17
N ASN A 135 12.81 2.86 5.48
CA ASN A 135 13.11 1.44 5.28
C ASN A 135 13.81 1.16 3.94
N ASN A 136 14.27 2.20 3.22
CA ASN A 136 14.95 2.10 1.93
C ASN A 136 14.15 1.40 0.82
N LEU A 137 12.82 1.44 0.90
CA LEU A 137 11.92 0.85 -0.09
C LEU A 137 11.84 1.75 -1.33
N ARG A 138 12.10 1.18 -2.50
CA ARG A 138 12.29 1.95 -3.75
C ARG A 138 11.04 2.05 -4.63
N SER A 139 9.98 1.33 -4.29
CA SER A 139 8.68 1.39 -4.95
C SER A 139 7.55 1.16 -3.94
N ILE A 140 6.46 1.90 -4.11
CA ILE A 140 5.29 1.87 -3.23
C ILE A 140 4.03 2.02 -4.08
N VAL A 141 2.98 1.29 -3.73
CA VAL A 141 1.63 1.42 -4.31
C VAL A 141 0.62 1.61 -3.19
N SER A 142 -0.36 2.49 -3.39
CA SER A 142 -1.46 2.78 -2.45
C SER A 142 -2.80 2.81 -3.17
#